data_AF-A0A0S8DY77-F1
#
_entry.id   AF-A0A0S8DY77-F1
#
_cell.length_a   1.000
_cell.length_b   1.000
_cell.length_c   1.000
_cell.angle_alpha   90.00
_cell.angle_beta   90.00
_cell.angle_gamma   90.00
#
_symmetry.space_group_name_H-M   'P 1'
#
loop_
_entity.id
_entity.type
_entity.pdbx_description
1 polymer ?
#
loop_
_entity_poly.entity_id
_entity_poly.type
_entity_poly.pdbx_seq_one_letter_code
_entity_poly.pdbx_strand_id
1 'polypeptide(L)'
;MKAARTRHVFSNNGLQWAIAGAIYLVFFFFFIWYHDVRAKPFSLFTTEKCTAIASAYCLALALALGPLSRFFSSFDKFLPYRRTLGLTAAFMTIPHVILVFVYLPLKFPEKYSADYFMSWYIDYWFTIVMGILTFILFIVIAVYSYPSGIR
;
A
#
# COMPACT_ATOMS: atom_id res chain seq x y z
N MET A 1 23.06 25.50 -19.35
CA MET A 1 22.44 24.77 -18.22
C MET A 1 21.15 25.50 -17.78
N LYS A 2 20.00 25.18 -18.39
CA LYS A 2 18.67 25.76 -18.06
C LYS A 2 17.70 24.77 -17.41
N ALA A 3 18.15 23.53 -17.16
CA ALA A 3 17.29 22.41 -16.74
C ALA A 3 16.93 22.39 -15.24
N ALA A 4 17.54 23.24 -14.40
CA ALA A 4 17.39 23.17 -12.95
C ALA A 4 16.29 24.07 -12.35
N ARG A 5 15.62 24.92 -13.14
CA ARG A 5 14.77 26.01 -12.63
C ARG A 5 13.26 25.75 -12.55
N THR A 6 12.80 24.54 -12.83
CA THR A 6 11.41 24.16 -12.60
C THR A 6 11.35 22.81 -11.89
N ARG A 7 11.91 22.73 -10.67
CA ARG A 7 11.43 21.72 -9.72
C ARG A 7 9.98 22.12 -9.39
N HIS A 8 9.04 21.66 -10.21
CA HIS A 8 7.63 21.71 -9.89
C HIS A 8 7.49 21.01 -8.54
N VAL A 9 7.27 21.79 -7.48
CA VAL A 9 6.70 21.28 -6.25
C VAL A 9 5.35 20.76 -6.69
N PHE A 10 5.21 19.45 -6.89
CA PHE A 10 3.92 18.84 -7.16
C PHE A 10 3.09 19.00 -5.89
N SER A 11 2.40 20.13 -5.75
CA SER A 11 1.25 20.18 -4.85
C SER A 11 0.17 19.35 -5.53
N ASN A 12 -0.14 18.19 -4.95
CA ASN A 12 -1.25 17.41 -5.42
C ASN A 12 -2.54 18.11 -5.01
N ASN A 13 -3.47 18.29 -5.95
CA ASN A 13 -4.76 18.90 -5.65
C ASN A 13 -5.71 17.88 -4.99
N GLY A 14 -6.80 18.35 -4.39
CA GLY A 14 -7.78 17.47 -3.75
C GLY A 14 -8.37 16.41 -4.70
N LEU A 15 -8.53 16.74 -5.98
CA LEU A 15 -9.02 15.81 -7.00
C LEU A 15 -8.06 14.62 -7.21
N GLN A 16 -6.75 14.85 -7.24
CA GLN A 16 -5.76 13.77 -7.38
C GLN A 16 -5.75 12.82 -6.19
N TRP A 17 -6.03 13.33 -4.99
CA TRP A 17 -6.22 12.52 -3.79
C TRP A 17 -7.52 11.72 -3.85
N ALA A 18 -8.62 12.37 -4.26
CA ALA A 18 -9.91 11.70 -4.42
C ALA A 18 -9.84 10.58 -5.46
N ILE A 19 -9.14 10.79 -6.59
CA ILE A 19 -8.93 9.78 -7.61
C ILE A 19 -8.09 8.62 -7.09
N ALA A 20 -6.99 8.88 -6.36
CA ALA A 20 -6.18 7.82 -5.76
C ALA A 20 -6.98 7.00 -4.73
N GLY A 21 -7.80 7.67 -3.91
CA GLY A 21 -8.71 7.02 -2.98
C GLY A 21 -9.78 6.17 -3.69
N ALA A 22 -10.38 6.69 -4.76
CA ALA A 22 -11.34 5.94 -5.57
C ALA A 22 -10.71 4.71 -6.22
N ILE A 23 -9.50 4.82 -6.78
CA ILE A 23 -8.75 3.67 -7.33
C ILE A 23 -8.51 2.62 -6.24
N TYR A 24 -8.08 3.04 -5.05
CA TYR A 24 -7.91 2.13 -3.92
C TYR A 24 -9.22 1.41 -3.56
N LEU A 25 -10.33 2.15 -3.44
CA LEU A 25 -11.63 1.57 -3.11
C LEU A 25 -12.11 0.60 -4.19
N VAL A 26 -11.89 0.90 -5.48
CA VAL A 26 -12.20 -0.02 -6.58
C VAL A 26 -11.44 -1.33 -6.41
N PHE A 27 -10.13 -1.30 -6.17
CA PHE A 27 -9.37 -2.52 -5.91
C PHE A 27 -9.85 -3.25 -4.65
N PHE A 28 -10.05 -2.52 -3.56
CA PHE A 28 -10.51 -3.09 -2.30
C PHE A 28 -11.84 -3.83 -2.48
N PHE A 29 -12.86 -3.19 -3.04
CA PHE A 29 -14.17 -3.81 -3.25
C PHE A 29 -14.13 -4.91 -4.31
N PHE A 30 -13.30 -4.77 -5.34
CA PHE A 30 -13.07 -5.84 -6.30
C PHE A 30 -12.52 -7.10 -5.61
N PHE A 31 -11.55 -6.97 -4.70
CA PHE A 31 -10.98 -8.11 -3.98
C PHE A 31 -11.93 -8.67 -2.91
N ILE A 32 -12.76 -7.83 -2.29
CA ILE A 32 -13.85 -8.29 -1.42
C ILE A 32 -14.82 -9.15 -2.23
N TRP A 33 -15.31 -8.66 -3.36
CA TRP A 33 -16.19 -9.41 -4.25
C TRP A 33 -15.53 -10.71 -4.74
N TYR A 34 -14.26 -10.67 -5.13
CA TYR A 34 -13.50 -11.86 -5.53
C TYR A 34 -13.45 -12.91 -4.41
N HIS A 35 -13.25 -12.49 -3.16
CA HIS A 35 -13.24 -13.42 -2.03
C HIS A 35 -14.63 -13.97 -1.70
N ASP A 36 -15.67 -13.15 -1.85
CA ASP A 36 -17.06 -13.55 -1.67
C ASP A 36 -17.48 -14.62 -2.71
N VAL A 37 -17.17 -14.41 -3.99
CA VAL A 37 -17.38 -15.40 -5.06
C VAL A 37 -16.63 -16.72 -4.80
N ARG A 38 -15.52 -16.68 -4.05
CA ARG A 38 -14.78 -17.87 -3.60
C ARG A 38 -15.33 -18.49 -2.32
N ALA A 39 -16.55 -18.11 -1.91
CA ALA A 39 -17.22 -18.57 -0.69
C ALA A 39 -16.36 -18.37 0.57
N LYS A 40 -15.54 -17.31 0.63
CA LYS A 40 -14.82 -16.93 1.85
C LYS A 40 -15.72 -16.02 2.69
N PRO A 41 -15.86 -16.27 4.00
CA PRO A 41 -16.74 -15.46 4.83
C PRO A 41 -16.26 -14.01 4.88
N PHE A 42 -17.20 -13.07 4.84
CA PHE A 42 -16.94 -11.67 5.12
C PHE A 42 -16.54 -11.53 6.60
N SER A 43 -15.26 -11.28 6.83
CA SER A 43 -14.67 -11.24 8.17
C SER A 43 -13.56 -10.22 8.19
N LEU A 44 -13.16 -9.77 9.39
CA LEU A 44 -12.05 -8.83 9.52
C LEU A 44 -10.76 -9.36 8.89
N PHE A 45 -10.54 -10.67 8.90
CA PHE A 45 -9.41 -11.32 8.22
C PHE A 45 -9.48 -11.17 6.69
N THR A 46 -10.67 -11.29 6.10
CA THR A 46 -10.87 -11.06 4.66
C THR A 46 -10.68 -9.58 4.32
N THR A 47 -11.22 -8.68 5.15
CA THR A 47 -11.06 -7.22 4.99
C THR A 47 -9.60 -6.80 5.07
N GLU A 48 -8.86 -7.30 6.05
CA GLU A 48 -7.42 -7.05 6.25
C GLU A 48 -6.61 -7.48 5.01
N LYS A 49 -6.85 -8.68 4.50
CA LYS A 49 -6.23 -9.14 3.25
C LYS A 49 -6.53 -8.24 2.07
N CYS A 50 -7.79 -7.83 1.90
CA CYS A 50 -8.18 -6.96 0.78
C CYS A 50 -7.51 -5.59 0.88
N THR A 51 -7.37 -5.03 2.10
CA THR A 51 -6.61 -3.80 2.36
C THR A 51 -5.15 -3.91 1.93
N ALA A 52 -4.50 -5.02 2.26
CA ALA A 52 -3.11 -5.27 1.88
C ALA A 52 -2.96 -5.39 0.35
N ILE A 53 -3.83 -6.18 -0.30
CA ILE A 53 -3.78 -6.39 -1.75
C ILE A 53 -4.07 -5.08 -2.49
N ALA A 54 -5.10 -4.33 -2.11
CA ALA A 54 -5.43 -3.05 -2.73
C ALA A 54 -4.27 -2.04 -2.62
N SER A 55 -3.60 -1.99 -1.46
CA SER A 55 -2.42 -1.15 -1.26
C SER A 55 -1.27 -1.57 -2.19
N ALA A 56 -1.01 -2.87 -2.33
CA ALA A 56 0.03 -3.39 -3.22
C ALA A 56 -0.26 -3.05 -4.70
N TYR A 57 -1.52 -3.12 -5.14
CA TYR A 57 -1.91 -2.73 -6.50
C TYR A 57 -1.76 -1.22 -6.73
N CYS A 58 -2.14 -0.38 -5.77
CA CYS A 58 -1.91 1.06 -5.86
C CYS A 58 -0.41 1.40 -5.96
N LEU A 59 0.44 0.71 -5.18
CA LEU A 59 1.90 0.85 -5.31
C LEU A 59 2.38 0.40 -6.68
N ALA A 60 1.95 -0.78 -7.15
CA ALA A 60 2.34 -1.32 -8.45
C ALA A 60 2.00 -0.35 -9.58
N LEU A 61 0.81 0.25 -9.55
CA LEU A 61 0.43 1.32 -10.49
C LEU A 61 1.34 2.54 -10.36
N ALA A 62 1.61 3.03 -9.15
CA ALA A 62 2.50 4.16 -8.93
C ALA A 62 3.91 3.93 -9.50
N LEU A 63 4.43 2.71 -9.35
CA LEU A 63 5.73 2.32 -9.90
C LEU A 63 5.67 2.14 -11.43
N ALA A 64 4.59 1.56 -11.96
CA ALA A 64 4.41 1.32 -13.39
C ALA A 64 4.25 2.61 -14.20
N LEU A 65 3.66 3.67 -13.63
CA LEU A 65 3.49 4.95 -14.32
C LEU A 65 4.82 5.56 -14.80
N GLY A 66 5.93 5.31 -14.10
CA GLY A 66 7.25 5.82 -14.49
C GLY A 66 7.77 5.19 -15.78
N PRO A 67 7.93 3.85 -15.86
CA PRO A 67 8.28 3.17 -17.10
C PRO A 67 7.25 3.38 -18.21
N LEU A 68 5.95 3.33 -17.92
CA LEU A 68 4.90 3.49 -18.93
C LEU A 68 4.96 4.84 -19.64
N SER A 69 5.23 5.93 -18.91
CA SER A 69 5.37 7.26 -19.52
C SER A 69 6.58 7.36 -20.45
N ARG A 70 7.63 6.55 -20.24
CA ARG A 70 8.82 6.53 -21.12
C ARG A 70 8.56 5.78 -22.43
N PHE A 71 7.77 4.72 -22.38
CA PHE A 71 7.46 3.91 -23.58
C PHE A 71 6.26 4.46 -24.35
N PHE A 72 5.34 5.17 -23.69
CA PHE A 72 4.08 5.63 -24.26
C PHE A 72 3.77 7.07 -23.82
N SER A 73 3.87 8.02 -24.74
CA SER A 73 3.58 9.45 -24.48
C SER A 73 2.17 9.72 -23.97
N SER A 74 1.21 8.84 -24.29
CA SER A 74 -0.17 8.93 -23.77
C SER A 74 -0.26 8.80 -22.25
N PHE A 75 0.77 8.26 -21.58
CA PHE A 75 0.81 8.08 -20.12
C PHE A 75 1.40 9.27 -19.36
N ASP A 76 1.97 10.27 -20.04
CA ASP A 76 2.53 11.46 -19.40
C ASP A 76 1.48 12.22 -18.58
N LYS A 77 0.23 12.26 -19.06
CA LYS A 77 -0.91 12.87 -18.36
C LYS A 77 -1.23 12.21 -17.02
N PHE A 78 -0.78 10.97 -16.80
CA PHE A 78 -1.04 10.22 -15.57
C PHE A 78 0.11 10.33 -14.55
N LEU A 79 1.28 10.85 -14.94
CA LEU A 79 2.41 11.04 -14.03
C LEU A 79 2.08 11.83 -12.75
N PRO A 80 1.21 12.86 -12.77
CA PRO A 80 0.86 13.59 -11.54
C PRO A 80 0.20 12.72 -10.45
N TYR A 81 -0.46 11.61 -10.81
CA TYR A 81 -1.11 10.69 -9.86
C TYR A 81 -0.13 9.74 -9.18
N ARG A 82 1.12 9.64 -9.67
CA ARG A 82 2.13 8.72 -9.12
C ARG A 82 2.35 8.93 -7.62
N ARG A 83 2.45 10.18 -7.18
CA ARG A 83 2.68 10.52 -5.78
C ARG A 83 1.46 10.18 -4.91
N THR A 84 0.26 10.56 -5.33
CA THR A 84 -0.95 10.28 -4.54
C THR A 84 -1.22 8.79 -4.43
N LEU A 85 -1.06 8.01 -5.51
CA LEU A 85 -1.18 6.55 -5.48
C LEU A 85 -0.16 5.90 -4.52
N GLY A 86 1.11 6.30 -4.60
CA GLY A 86 2.16 5.77 -3.72
C GLY A 86 1.92 6.10 -2.25
N LEU A 87 1.49 7.34 -1.96
CA LEU A 87 1.16 7.74 -0.60
C LEU A 87 -0.10 7.04 -0.08
N THR A 88 -1.16 6.93 -0.88
CA THR A 88 -2.36 6.18 -0.51
C THR A 88 -2.02 4.72 -0.20
N ALA A 89 -1.18 4.07 -1.01
CA ALA A 89 -0.70 2.72 -0.73
C ALA A 89 0.06 2.63 0.61
N ALA A 90 0.98 3.56 0.87
CA ALA A 90 1.74 3.60 2.12
C ALA A 90 0.84 3.78 3.35
N PHE A 91 -0.10 4.74 3.30
CA PHE A 91 -1.04 4.98 4.39
C PHE A 91 -1.97 3.80 4.65
N MET A 92 -2.49 3.17 3.59
CA MET A 92 -3.40 2.02 3.73
C MET A 92 -2.70 0.73 4.16
N THR A 93 -1.37 0.69 4.09
CA THR A 93 -0.57 -0.40 4.66
C THR A 93 -0.48 -0.33 6.19
N ILE A 94 -0.70 0.84 6.80
CA ILE A 94 -0.65 0.99 8.27
C ILE A 94 -1.75 0.15 8.96
N PRO A 95 -3.04 0.23 8.56
CA PRO A 95 -4.07 -0.67 9.08
C PRO A 95 -3.72 -2.15 8.93
N HIS A 96 -3.12 -2.55 7.81
CA HIS A 96 -2.68 -3.93 7.58
C HIS A 96 -1.64 -4.37 8.62
N VAL A 97 -0.58 -3.59 8.82
CA VAL A 97 0.47 -3.89 9.82
C VAL A 97 -0.11 -3.98 11.23
N ILE A 98 -0.97 -3.03 11.62
CA ILE A 98 -1.62 -3.05 12.94
C ILE A 98 -2.48 -4.30 13.12
N LEU A 99 -3.28 -4.66 12.12
CA LEU A 99 -4.16 -5.82 12.21
C LEU A 99 -3.37 -7.14 12.25
N VAL A 100 -2.29 -7.27 11.47
CA VAL A 100 -1.48 -8.48 11.42
C VAL A 100 -0.63 -8.68 12.67
N PHE A 101 0.01 -7.63 13.19
CA PHE A 101 0.91 -7.79 14.35
C PHE A 101 0.21 -7.66 15.70
N VAL A 102 -0.90 -6.94 15.78
CA VAL A 102 -1.59 -6.69 17.06
C VAL A 102 -2.87 -7.51 17.16
N TYR A 103 -3.79 -7.36 16.20
CA TYR A 103 -5.16 -7.82 16.39
C TYR A 103 -5.37 -9.31 16.08
N LEU A 104 -4.86 -9.80 14.94
CA LEU A 104 -5.06 -11.19 14.51
C LEU A 104 -4.43 -12.22 15.47
N PRO A 105 -3.23 -12.01 16.02
CA PRO A 105 -2.65 -12.93 17.00
C PRO A 105 -3.48 -13.02 18.28
N LEU A 106 -4.07 -11.89 18.74
CA LEU A 106 -4.95 -11.86 19.91
C LEU A 106 -6.30 -12.54 19.66
N LYS A 107 -6.82 -12.48 18.43
CA LYS A 107 -8.15 -13.02 18.09
C LYS A 107 -8.15 -14.51 17.76
N PHE A 108 -7.04 -15.04 17.27
CA PHE A 108 -6.95 -16.44 16.84
C PHE A 108 -5.86 -17.23 17.58
N PRO A 109 -5.81 -17.20 18.93
CA PRO A 109 -4.70 -17.77 19.71
C PRO A 109 -4.49 -19.27 19.44
N GLU A 110 -5.53 -20.01 19.06
CA GLU A 110 -5.42 -21.44 18.72
C GLU A 110 -4.60 -21.71 17.44
N LYS A 111 -4.55 -20.74 16.52
CA LYS A 111 -3.70 -20.79 15.30
C LYS A 111 -2.30 -20.25 15.54
N TYR A 112 -2.11 -19.50 16.63
CA TYR A 112 -0.86 -18.90 17.08
C TYR A 112 -0.56 -19.49 18.46
N SER A 113 -0.22 -20.79 18.52
CA SER A 113 -0.27 -21.64 19.73
C SER A 113 -0.08 -20.88 21.04
N ALA A 114 -0.99 -21.05 21.99
CA ALA A 114 -0.93 -20.37 23.29
C ALA A 114 0.39 -20.60 24.05
N ASP A 115 1.03 -21.75 23.82
CA ASP A 115 2.32 -22.11 24.44
C ASP A 115 3.53 -21.43 23.76
N TYR A 116 3.39 -21.01 22.50
CA TYR A 116 4.44 -20.36 21.72
C TYR A 116 3.85 -19.33 20.76
N PHE A 117 3.40 -18.18 21.29
CA PHE A 117 3.01 -17.00 20.48
C PHE A 117 4.07 -16.67 19.40
N MET A 118 5.35 -16.93 19.69
CA MET A 118 6.47 -16.71 18.79
C MET A 118 6.68 -17.80 17.72
N SER A 119 6.09 -18.99 17.84
CA SER A 119 6.28 -20.08 16.87
C SER A 119 5.89 -19.65 15.46
N TRP A 120 4.73 -19.01 15.30
CA TRP A 120 4.30 -18.48 14.00
C TRP A 120 5.27 -17.43 13.45
N TYR A 121 5.81 -16.56 14.31
CA TYR A 121 6.78 -15.57 13.87
C TYR A 121 8.10 -16.20 13.43
N ILE A 122 8.49 -17.31 14.07
CA ILE A 122 9.68 -18.08 13.72
C ILE A 122 9.44 -18.87 12.43
N ASP A 123 8.30 -19.53 12.26
CA ASP A 123 8.00 -20.34 11.08
C ASP A 123 7.90 -19.48 9.80
N TYR A 124 7.38 -18.25 9.94
CA TYR A 124 7.20 -17.30 8.84
C TYR A 124 8.18 -16.12 8.91
N TRP A 125 9.33 -16.29 9.57
CA TRP A 125 10.28 -15.22 9.88
C TRP A 125 10.69 -14.40 8.65
N PHE A 126 10.92 -15.08 7.52
CA PHE A 126 11.32 -14.42 6.27
C PHE A 126 10.24 -13.45 5.77
N THR A 127 8.97 -13.88 5.74
CA THR A 127 7.84 -13.04 5.32
C THR A 127 7.68 -11.83 6.23
N ILE A 128 7.84 -12.03 7.54
CA ILE A 128 7.76 -10.95 8.53
C ILE A 128 8.89 -9.94 8.33
N VAL A 129 10.13 -10.39 8.17
CA VAL A 129 11.28 -9.53 7.91
C VAL A 129 11.07 -8.74 6.62
N MET A 130 10.66 -9.38 5.54
CA MET A 130 10.37 -8.70 4.27
C MET A 130 9.22 -7.71 4.40
N GLY A 131 8.17 -8.05 5.15
CA GLY A 131 7.06 -7.15 5.45
C GLY A 131 7.51 -5.90 6.22
N ILE A 132 8.33 -6.07 7.26
CA ILE A 132 8.89 -4.97 8.06
C ILE A 132 9.79 -4.09 7.20
N LEU A 133 10.71 -4.67 6.43
CA LEU A 133 11.61 -3.91 5.54
C LEU A 133 10.81 -3.10 4.51
N THR A 134 9.77 -3.71 3.92
CA THR A 134 8.88 -3.03 2.97
C THR A 134 8.12 -1.89 3.64
N PHE A 135 7.64 -2.10 4.87
CA PHE A 135 6.95 -1.07 5.64
C PHE A 135 7.87 0.11 5.99
N ILE A 136 9.12 -0.16 6.40
CA ILE A 136 10.13 0.86 6.63
C ILE A 136 10.40 1.65 5.35
N LEU A 137 10.57 0.96 4.22
CA LEU A 137 10.75 1.60 2.92
C LEU A 137 9.56 2.52 2.57
N PHE A 138 8.33 2.10 2.86
CA PHE A 138 7.14 2.94 2.66
C PHE A 138 7.13 4.18 3.54
N ILE A 139 7.51 4.06 4.81
CA ILE A 139 7.64 5.22 5.71
C ILE A 139 8.67 6.18 5.15
N VAL A 140 9.84 5.69 4.74
CA VAL A 140 10.90 6.50 4.15
C VAL A 140 10.38 7.24 2.91
N ILE A 141 9.76 6.53 1.96
CA ILE A 141 9.19 7.13 0.75
C ILE A 141 8.12 8.17 1.10
N ALA A 142 7.25 7.90 2.08
CA ALA A 142 6.21 8.82 2.51
C ALA A 142 6.79 10.10 3.12
N VAL A 143 7.83 9.99 3.96
CA VAL A 143 8.55 11.13 4.55
C VAL A 143 9.24 11.97 3.47
N TYR A 144 9.97 11.34 2.55
CA TYR A 144 10.60 12.06 1.42
C TYR A 144 9.58 12.68 0.47
N SER A 145 8.38 12.10 0.41
CA SER A 145 7.27 12.66 -0.37
C SER A 145 6.62 13.86 0.31
N TYR A 146 6.97 14.23 1.54
CA TYR A 146 6.41 15.40 2.22
C TYR A 146 6.93 16.72 1.61
N PRO A 147 6.09 17.74 1.37
CA PRO A 147 6.48 18.96 0.65
C PRO A 147 7.66 19.73 1.27
N SER A 148 7.86 19.59 2.58
CA SER A 148 8.95 20.19 3.36
C SER A 148 9.98 19.16 3.86
N GLY A 149 9.98 17.93 3.34
CA GLY A 149 10.96 16.90 3.68
C GLY A 149 12.39 17.29 3.27
N ILE A 150 13.39 16.59 3.83
CA ILE A 150 14.81 16.77 3.54
C ILE A 150 15.04 16.61 2.02
N ARG A 151 15.50 17.70 1.39
CA ARG A 151 15.70 17.82 -0.07
C ARG A 151 17.11 17.50 -0.49
#